data_AF-A0A068J2V9-F1
#
_entry.id   AF-A0A068J2V9-F1
#
_cell.length_a   1.000
_cell.length_b   1.000
_cell.length_c   1.000
_cell.angle_alpha   90.00
_cell.angle_beta   90.00
_cell.angle_gamma   90.00
#
_symmetry.space_group_name_H-M   'P 1'
#
loop_
_entity.id
_entity.type
_entity.pdbx_description
1 polymer ?
#
loop_
_entity_poly.entity_id
_entity_poly.type
_entity_poly.pdbx_seq_one_letter_code
_entity_poly.pdbx_strand_id
1 'polypeptide(L)'
;CRAMRGRISNFNHKFCRLGKAGLNILKHKKPTVRGTAMNAVDHPHGGGTGKAGIGRTAPLTPWGKLAMGVKTTRFKKKLYLQTTFET
;
A
#
# COMPACT_ATOMS: atom_id res chain seq x y z
N CYS A 1 28.31 6.68 -13.59
CA CYS A 1 26.86 6.96 -13.75
C CYS A 1 26.66 8.24 -14.56
N ARG A 2 25.61 8.32 -15.38
CA ARG A 2 25.18 9.56 -16.06
C ARG A 2 23.95 10.11 -15.33
N ALA A 3 23.87 11.44 -15.19
CA ALA A 3 22.76 12.12 -14.55
C ALA A 3 22.38 13.38 -15.34
N MET A 4 21.10 13.71 -15.36
CA MET A 4 20.54 14.92 -15.97
C MET A 4 20.27 15.95 -14.88
N ARG A 5 20.62 17.21 -15.11
CA ARG A 5 20.27 18.31 -14.19
C ARG A 5 18.81 18.72 -14.40
N GLY A 6 18.08 18.95 -13.32
CA GLY A 6 16.70 19.45 -13.34
C GLY A 6 15.71 18.57 -12.59
N ARG A 7 14.43 18.95 -12.63
CA ARG A 7 13.32 18.27 -11.97
C ARG A 7 12.43 17.59 -13.03
N ILE A 8 11.88 16.41 -12.74
CA ILE A 8 11.00 15.66 -13.66
C ILE A 8 9.74 16.49 -13.93
N SER A 9 9.29 16.61 -15.18
CA SER A 9 8.07 17.38 -15.52
C SER A 9 6.78 16.80 -14.90
N ASN A 10 5.66 17.53 -15.00
CA ASN A 10 4.33 17.13 -14.52
C ASN A 10 4.15 17.03 -12.99
N PHE A 11 4.50 18.09 -12.25
CA PHE A 11 4.36 18.14 -10.78
C PHE A 11 2.93 18.02 -10.26
N ASN A 12 1.97 18.46 -11.05
CA ASN A 12 0.57 18.51 -10.64
C ASN A 12 -0.16 17.17 -10.81
N HIS A 13 0.49 16.14 -11.37
CA HIS A 13 -0.10 14.82 -11.55
C HIS A 13 -0.66 14.23 -10.24
N LYS A 14 -0.08 14.57 -9.08
CA LYS A 14 -0.57 14.12 -7.77
C LYS A 14 -1.95 14.67 -7.38
N PHE A 15 -2.34 15.81 -7.95
CA PHE A 15 -3.62 16.47 -7.65
C PHE A 15 -4.75 16.04 -8.59
N CYS A 16 -4.44 15.27 -9.64
CA CYS A 16 -5.43 14.78 -10.59
C CYS A 16 -6.38 13.76 -9.93
N ARG A 17 -7.64 14.15 -9.71
CA ARG A 17 -8.71 13.26 -9.23
C ARG A 17 -9.35 12.52 -10.41
N LEU A 18 -9.66 11.24 -10.21
CA LEU A 18 -10.42 10.45 -11.19
C LEU A 18 -11.92 10.61 -10.93
N GLY A 19 -12.66 11.12 -11.91
CA GLY A 19 -14.10 11.39 -11.76
C GLY A 19 -15.02 10.17 -11.89
N LYS A 20 -14.53 9.03 -12.39
CA LYS A 20 -15.31 7.79 -12.55
C LYS A 20 -14.46 6.55 -12.32
N ALA A 21 -15.09 5.46 -11.83
CA ALA A 21 -14.42 4.19 -11.58
C ALA A 21 -13.77 3.59 -12.84
N GLY A 22 -14.42 3.71 -14.01
CA GLY A 22 -13.93 3.16 -15.28
C GLY A 22 -12.58 3.73 -15.74
N LEU A 23 -12.18 4.94 -15.29
CA LEU A 23 -10.87 5.49 -15.61
C LEU A 23 -9.73 4.69 -14.97
N ASN A 24 -9.96 4.05 -13.82
CA ASN A 24 -8.96 3.16 -13.22
C ASN A 24 -8.77 1.89 -14.05
N ILE A 25 -9.85 1.37 -14.63
CA ILE A 25 -9.82 0.17 -15.48
C ILE A 25 -9.02 0.45 -16.75
N LEU A 26 -9.21 1.62 -17.37
CA LEU A 26 -8.40 2.07 -18.52
C LEU A 26 -6.91 2.22 -18.16
N LYS A 27 -6.59 2.49 -16.89
CA LYS A 27 -5.22 2.48 -16.34
C LYS A 27 -4.74 1.09 -15.91
N HIS A 28 -5.43 0.02 -16.30
CA HIS A 28 -5.12 -1.37 -15.96
C HIS A 28 -5.14 -1.66 -14.45
N LYS A 29 -5.88 -0.88 -13.66
CA LYS A 29 -6.08 -1.11 -12.23
C LYS A 29 -7.43 -1.76 -11.99
N LYS A 30 -7.40 -3.03 -11.62
CA LYS A 30 -8.60 -3.81 -11.24
C LYS A 30 -9.13 -3.37 -9.87
N PRO A 31 -10.44 -3.50 -9.61
CA PRO A 31 -10.99 -3.27 -8.28
C PRO A 31 -10.35 -4.22 -7.27
N THR A 32 -10.13 -3.73 -6.04
CA THR A 32 -9.56 -4.52 -4.94
C THR A 32 -10.62 -4.67 -3.84
N VAL A 33 -10.71 -5.87 -3.26
CA VAL A 33 -11.65 -6.18 -2.19
C VAL A 33 -10.94 -6.02 -0.84
N ARG A 34 -11.62 -5.42 0.15
CA ARG A 34 -11.07 -5.28 1.51
C ARG A 34 -11.07 -6.63 2.23
N GLY A 35 -10.01 -6.93 2.97
CA GLY A 35 -9.91 -8.18 3.74
C GLY A 35 -11.01 -8.39 4.78
N THR A 36 -11.58 -7.30 5.33
CA THR A 36 -12.72 -7.38 6.26
C THR A 36 -14.04 -7.81 5.62
N ALA A 37 -14.14 -7.76 4.29
CA ALA A 37 -15.31 -8.22 3.55
C ALA A 37 -15.16 -9.68 3.08
N MET A 38 -14.04 -10.33 3.39
CA MET A 38 -13.73 -11.70 2.98
C MET A 38 -14.06 -12.71 4.09
N ASN A 39 -13.97 -14.00 3.79
CA ASN A 39 -14.10 -15.06 4.79
C ASN A 39 -12.82 -15.22 5.61
N ALA A 40 -12.91 -15.87 6.78
CA ALA A 40 -11.76 -16.12 7.65
C ALA A 40 -10.66 -16.98 7.01
N VAL A 41 -11.02 -17.82 6.03
CA VAL A 41 -10.06 -18.63 5.25
C VAL A 41 -9.27 -17.80 4.24
N ASP A 42 -9.86 -16.72 3.71
CA ASP A 42 -9.30 -15.93 2.62
C ASP A 42 -8.41 -14.79 3.14
N HIS A 43 -8.75 -14.22 4.30
CA HIS A 43 -8.00 -13.09 4.88
C HIS A 43 -7.97 -13.16 6.40
N PRO A 44 -6.84 -12.79 7.05
CA PRO A 44 -6.74 -12.69 8.51
C PRO A 44 -7.70 -11.70 9.20
N HIS A 45 -8.46 -10.92 8.43
CA HIS A 45 -9.46 -9.96 8.93
C HIS A 45 -10.88 -10.35 8.51
N GLY A 46 -11.03 -11.48 7.83
CA GLY A 46 -12.32 -11.93 7.33
C GLY A 46 -13.14 -12.64 8.40
N GLY A 47 -14.44 -12.75 8.13
CA GLY A 47 -15.42 -13.36 9.05
C GLY A 47 -15.95 -12.42 10.14
N GLY A 48 -16.59 -13.01 11.16
CA GLY A 48 -17.34 -12.29 12.18
C GLY A 48 -18.77 -11.93 11.75
N THR A 49 -19.56 -11.41 12.70
CA THR A 49 -20.93 -10.97 12.44
C THR A 49 -20.94 -9.51 11.97
N GLY A 50 -21.65 -9.23 10.88
CA GLY A 50 -21.74 -7.88 10.31
C GLY A 50 -20.38 -7.38 9.80
N LYS A 51 -20.10 -6.09 9.99
CA LYS A 51 -18.82 -5.48 9.58
C LYS A 51 -17.84 -5.52 10.75
N ALA A 52 -17.08 -6.61 10.86
CA ALA A 52 -16.06 -6.78 11.88
C ALA A 52 -14.83 -5.87 11.63
N GLY A 53 -14.19 -5.47 12.73
CA GLY A 53 -12.91 -4.76 12.71
C GLY A 53 -11.72 -5.69 12.46
N ILE A 54 -10.50 -5.24 12.77
CA ILE A 54 -9.27 -6.03 12.55
C ILE A 54 -9.21 -7.26 13.46
N GLY A 55 -9.71 -7.17 14.69
CA GLY A 55 -9.75 -8.30 15.64
C GLY A 55 -8.37 -8.84 16.06
N ARG A 56 -7.28 -8.13 15.73
CA ARG A 56 -5.88 -8.49 15.99
C ARG A 56 -5.11 -7.26 16.45
N THR A 57 -3.93 -7.49 17.04
CA THR A 57 -3.05 -6.42 17.57
C THR A 57 -2.59 -5.42 16.52
N ALA A 58 -2.47 -5.86 15.26
CA ALA A 58 -2.09 -5.00 14.15
C ALA A 58 -2.72 -5.52 12.83
N PRO A 59 -2.94 -4.64 11.84
CA PRO A 59 -3.44 -5.06 10.55
C PRO A 59 -2.41 -5.91 9.81
N LEU A 60 -2.90 -7.00 9.24
CA LEU A 60 -2.13 -7.95 8.46
C LEU A 60 -2.48 -7.88 6.98
N THR A 61 -1.51 -8.26 6.17
CA THR A 61 -1.68 -8.64 4.77
C THR A 61 -2.44 -9.97 4.65
N PRO A 62 -2.95 -10.33 3.45
CA PRO A 62 -3.61 -11.62 3.24
C PRO A 62 -2.74 -12.83 3.66
N TRP A 63 -1.42 -12.69 3.59
CA TRP A 63 -0.44 -13.72 3.97
C TRP A 63 0.08 -13.61 5.41
N GLY A 64 -0.56 -12.81 6.26
CA GLY A 64 -0.23 -12.74 7.69
C GLY A 64 0.99 -11.89 8.07
N LYS A 65 1.63 -11.19 7.13
CA LYS A 65 2.66 -10.18 7.45
C LYS A 65 2.01 -8.87 7.91
N LEU A 66 2.68 -8.13 8.81
CA LEU A 66 2.24 -6.81 9.25
C LEU A 66 2.16 -5.81 8.09
N ALA A 67 1.03 -5.11 7.98
CA ALA A 67 0.75 -4.16 6.90
C ALA A 67 1.30 -2.75 7.18
N MET A 68 1.52 -2.40 8.45
CA MET A 68 1.97 -1.06 8.87
C MET A 68 3.21 -1.17 9.77
N GLY A 69 4.12 -0.20 9.66
CA GLY A 69 5.24 -0.01 10.60
C GLY A 69 6.40 -1.01 10.48
N VAL A 70 6.34 -2.01 9.61
CA VAL A 70 7.42 -3.00 9.46
C VAL A 70 8.30 -2.71 8.26
N LYS A 71 9.62 -2.66 8.48
CA LYS A 71 10.62 -2.62 7.42
C LYS A 71 10.62 -3.97 6.69
N THR A 72 10.29 -3.95 5.40
CA THR A 72 10.20 -5.17 4.56
C THR A 72 11.52 -5.57 3.91
N THR A 73 12.59 -4.82 4.15
CA THR A 73 13.91 -5.06 3.58
C THR A 73 14.66 -6.14 4.35
N ARG A 74 15.28 -7.10 3.64
CA ARG A 74 15.95 -8.26 4.26
C ARG A 74 17.33 -7.96 4.89
N PHE A 75 18.00 -6.83 4.59
CA PHE A 75 19.39 -6.58 5.02
C PHE A 75 19.76 -5.09 5.17
N LYS A 76 20.77 -4.81 6.02
CA LYS A 76 21.46 -3.50 6.13
C LYS A 76 22.10 -3.16 4.80
N LYS A 77 21.50 -2.24 4.04
CA LYS A 77 22.15 -1.73 2.83
C LYS A 77 23.31 -0.81 3.24
N LYS A 78 24.53 -1.15 2.82
CA LYS A 78 25.81 -0.44 3.09
C LYS A 78 25.92 0.97 2.48
N LEU A 79 24.86 1.50 1.86
CA LEU A 79 24.90 2.63 0.93
C LEU A 79 23.74 3.60 1.18
N TYR A 80 23.56 4.06 2.42
CA TYR A 80 22.63 5.15 2.73
C TYR A 80 23.28 6.08 3.76
N LEU A 81 23.75 7.24 3.30
CA LEU A 81 23.92 8.40 4.16
C LEU A 81 22.53 9.06 4.25
N GLN A 82 22.02 9.21 5.48
CA GLN A 82 20.67 9.68 5.84
C GLN A 82 19.56 8.65 5.63
N THR A 83 19.35 7.81 6.65
CA THR A 83 18.03 7.23 6.92
C THR A 83 17.03 8.36 7.10
N THR A 84 15.98 8.38 6.29
CA THR A 84 14.87 9.33 6.33
C THR A 84 14.41 9.56 7.78
N PHE A 85 14.68 10.75 8.30
CA PHE A 85 13.95 11.29 9.44
C PHE A 85 12.56 11.65 8.93
N GLU A 86 11.53 10.94 9.39
CA GLU A 86 10.17 11.43 9.35
C GLU A 86 9.70 11.58 10.80
N THR A 87 9.18 12.77 11.09
CA THR A 87 8.31 13.09 12.23
C THR A 87 7.04 12.27 12.20
#